data_AF-A0A5C6PXX4-F1
#
_entry.id   AF-A0A5C6PXX4-F1
#
_cell.length_a   1.000
_cell.length_b   1.000
_cell.length_c   1.000
_cell.angle_alpha   90.00
_cell.angle_beta   90.00
_cell.angle_gamma   90.00
#
_symmetry.space_group_name_H-M   'P 1'
#
loop_
_entity.id
_entity.type
_entity.pdbx_description
1 polymer ?
#
loop_
_entity_poly.entity_id
_entity_poly.type
_entity_poly.pdbx_seq_one_letter_code
_entity_poly.pdbx_strand_id
1 'polypeptide(L)'
;MRGAQYVSRSSGARGASYSIVVPPGFVRIPGGAGPETALSMVLDQLGETSPDPEFETRFVDALRRVGEADVHHAVLDSYITAGPVPDAGVACSVVFAAVPVTRSEHSDLDRLLLARIAGGATPTVVGGDPAVSWELESAASHEPQRVLRRRAVLARVAGHDHLLVSIVLTVVADATQRGEGRGEVAEAFVELFEAMLTTVRWRDDRGRLITERPIE
;
A
#
# COMPACT_ATOMS: atom_id res chain seq x y z
N MET A 1 8.83 -15.35 -21.28
CA MET A 1 9.03 -14.09 -20.52
C MET A 1 10.12 -13.28 -21.24
N ARG A 2 9.80 -12.09 -21.76
CA ARG A 2 10.84 -11.14 -22.19
C ARG A 2 11.54 -10.65 -20.92
N GLY A 3 12.88 -10.64 -20.92
CA GLY A 3 13.67 -10.18 -19.77
C GLY A 3 13.27 -8.77 -19.33
N ALA A 4 13.45 -8.47 -18.04
CA ALA A 4 13.19 -7.12 -17.53
C ALA A 4 14.07 -6.14 -18.30
N GLN A 5 13.44 -5.18 -18.99
CA GLN A 5 14.13 -4.06 -19.60
C GLN A 5 14.41 -3.01 -18.52
N TYR A 6 15.59 -2.40 -18.55
CA TYR A 6 16.04 -1.43 -17.55
C TYR A 6 16.14 -0.03 -18.16
N VAL A 7 16.00 1.00 -17.33
CA VAL A 7 16.29 2.39 -17.68
C VAL A 7 17.00 3.07 -16.51
N SER A 8 18.03 3.86 -16.82
CA SER A 8 18.82 4.52 -15.77
C SER A 8 18.02 5.66 -15.16
N ARG A 9 18.06 5.78 -13.83
CA ARG A 9 17.50 6.92 -13.11
C ARG A 9 18.10 8.25 -13.57
N SER A 10 19.39 8.25 -13.94
CA SER A 10 20.09 9.46 -14.42
C SER A 10 19.63 9.96 -15.79
N SER A 11 18.89 9.14 -16.56
CA SER A 11 18.36 9.56 -17.86
C SER A 11 17.08 10.41 -17.76
N GLY A 12 16.64 10.77 -16.55
CA GLY A 12 15.39 11.49 -16.32
C GLY A 12 14.14 10.63 -16.46
N ALA A 13 14.26 9.31 -16.37
CA ALA A 13 13.11 8.40 -16.39
C ALA A 13 12.16 8.72 -15.23
N ARG A 14 10.85 8.64 -15.51
CA ARG A 14 9.79 8.95 -14.53
C ARG A 14 8.99 7.70 -14.21
N GLY A 15 8.70 7.49 -12.94
CA GLY A 15 7.84 6.41 -12.48
C GLY A 15 6.41 6.62 -12.98
N ALA A 16 5.92 5.71 -13.81
CA ALA A 16 4.53 5.64 -14.25
C ALA A 16 3.76 4.50 -13.55
N SER A 17 4.47 3.49 -13.06
CA SER A 17 3.92 2.37 -12.30
C SER A 17 4.96 1.80 -11.33
N TYR A 18 4.57 0.79 -10.54
CA TYR A 18 5.49 0.07 -9.65
C TYR A 18 5.25 -1.44 -9.67
N SER A 19 6.24 -2.18 -9.17
CA SER A 19 6.06 -3.55 -8.68
C SER A 19 6.38 -3.61 -7.20
N ILE A 20 5.76 -4.58 -6.53
CA ILE A 20 6.08 -5.00 -5.17
C ILE A 20 5.99 -6.53 -5.12
N VAL A 21 6.78 -7.15 -4.24
CA VAL A 21 6.60 -8.57 -3.90
C VAL A 21 5.55 -8.65 -2.81
N VAL A 22 4.47 -9.37 -3.10
CA VAL A 22 3.36 -9.56 -2.19
C VAL A 22 3.55 -10.89 -1.45
N PRO A 23 3.48 -10.91 -0.11
CA PRO A 23 3.59 -12.15 0.66
C PRO A 23 2.44 -13.11 0.34
N PRO A 24 2.64 -14.43 0.48
CA PRO A 24 1.55 -15.39 0.41
C PRO A 24 0.43 -15.06 1.39
N GLY A 25 -0.82 -15.35 1.01
CA GLY A 25 -2.00 -15.08 1.84
C GLY A 25 -2.49 -13.64 1.77
N PHE A 26 -1.97 -12.81 0.86
CA PHE A 26 -2.51 -11.50 0.53
C PHE A 26 -3.20 -11.53 -0.84
N VAL A 27 -4.28 -10.76 -0.95
CA VAL A 27 -4.98 -10.45 -2.20
C VAL A 27 -4.75 -8.98 -2.56
N ARG A 28 -4.54 -8.72 -3.85
CA ARG A 28 -4.44 -7.36 -4.41
C ARG A 28 -5.80 -6.94 -4.98
N ILE A 29 -6.24 -5.76 -4.60
CA ILE A 29 -7.40 -5.06 -5.17
C ILE A 29 -6.87 -3.78 -5.84
N PRO A 30 -6.90 -3.68 -7.17
CA PRO A 30 -6.45 -2.48 -7.87
C PRO A 30 -7.34 -1.27 -7.55
N GLY A 31 -6.70 -0.12 -7.39
CA GLY A 31 -7.38 1.16 -7.31
C GLY A 31 -8.14 1.48 -8.61
N GLY A 32 -9.31 2.10 -8.47
CA GLY A 32 -10.18 2.46 -9.60
C GLY A 32 -10.89 1.28 -10.28
N ALA A 33 -10.67 0.03 -9.84
CA ALA A 33 -11.47 -1.10 -10.31
C ALA A 33 -12.91 -1.00 -9.76
N GLY A 34 -13.89 -1.23 -10.63
CA GLY A 34 -15.29 -1.37 -10.19
C GLY A 34 -15.48 -2.62 -9.31
N PRO A 35 -16.52 -2.65 -8.45
CA PRO A 35 -16.79 -3.75 -7.52
C PRO A 35 -16.76 -5.15 -8.14
N GLU A 36 -17.39 -5.32 -9.29
CA GLU A 36 -17.52 -6.60 -9.98
C GLU A 36 -16.16 -7.06 -10.55
N THR A 37 -15.41 -6.13 -11.14
CA THR A 37 -14.06 -6.39 -11.66
C THR A 37 -13.11 -6.74 -10.53
N ALA A 38 -13.14 -5.99 -9.43
CA ALA A 38 -12.32 -6.26 -8.26
C ALA A 38 -12.66 -7.62 -7.63
N LEU A 39 -13.94 -7.97 -7.52
CA LEU A 39 -14.37 -9.27 -6.99
C LEU A 39 -13.85 -10.41 -7.87
N SER A 40 -14.00 -10.30 -9.19
CA SER A 40 -13.48 -11.31 -10.13
C SER A 40 -11.97 -11.49 -10.00
N MET A 41 -11.21 -10.40 -9.84
CA MET A 41 -9.75 -10.46 -9.64
C MET A 41 -9.37 -11.07 -8.30
N VAL A 42 -10.15 -10.83 -7.24
CA VAL A 42 -9.91 -11.44 -5.92
C VAL A 42 -10.18 -12.93 -5.96
N LEU A 43 -11.29 -13.35 -6.57
CA LEU A 43 -11.64 -14.76 -6.71
C LEU A 43 -10.58 -15.54 -7.51
N ASP A 44 -10.10 -14.97 -8.62
CA ASP A 44 -9.01 -15.55 -9.41
C ASP A 44 -7.73 -15.74 -8.57
N GLN A 45 -7.36 -14.74 -7.75
CA GLN A 45 -6.21 -14.85 -6.84
C GLN A 45 -6.39 -15.90 -5.75
N LEU A 46 -7.62 -16.12 -5.29
CA LEU A 46 -7.96 -17.15 -4.30
C LEU A 46 -8.11 -18.55 -4.92
N GLY A 47 -8.19 -18.64 -6.25
CA GLY A 47 -8.51 -19.88 -6.94
C GLY A 47 -9.98 -20.30 -6.79
N GLU A 48 -10.87 -19.35 -6.52
CA GLU A 48 -12.31 -19.55 -6.36
C GLU A 48 -13.05 -19.15 -7.63
N THR A 49 -14.09 -19.90 -8.00
CA THR A 49 -14.88 -19.63 -9.21
C THR A 49 -16.24 -19.01 -8.94
N SER A 50 -16.73 -19.10 -7.71
CA SER A 50 -18.03 -18.57 -7.31
C SER A 50 -18.00 -18.14 -5.85
N PRO A 51 -18.24 -16.86 -5.53
CA PRO A 51 -18.32 -16.40 -4.16
C PRO A 51 -19.59 -16.92 -3.50
N ASP A 52 -19.58 -17.02 -2.18
CA ASP A 52 -20.81 -17.07 -1.41
C ASP A 52 -21.61 -15.75 -1.60
N PRO A 53 -22.95 -15.78 -1.79
CA PRO A 53 -23.74 -14.57 -2.04
C PRO A 53 -23.67 -13.49 -0.93
N GLU A 54 -23.52 -13.91 0.33
CA GLU A 54 -23.37 -12.97 1.45
C GLU A 54 -21.99 -12.31 1.42
N PHE A 55 -20.95 -13.08 1.10
CA PHE A 55 -19.62 -12.53 0.86
C PHE A 55 -19.60 -11.54 -0.29
N GLU A 56 -20.18 -11.91 -1.45
CA GLU A 56 -20.27 -11.04 -2.63
C GLU A 56 -20.94 -9.70 -2.28
N THR A 57 -22.10 -9.75 -1.62
CA THR A 57 -22.84 -8.55 -1.22
C THR A 57 -21.99 -7.65 -0.32
N ARG A 58 -21.37 -8.22 0.72
CA ARG A 58 -20.52 -7.46 1.65
C ARG A 58 -19.28 -6.87 0.99
N PHE A 59 -18.66 -7.63 0.08
CA PHE A 59 -17.48 -7.18 -0.67
C PHE A 59 -17.83 -5.99 -1.57
N VAL A 60 -18.90 -6.11 -2.35
CA VAL A 60 -19.37 -5.05 -3.25
C VAL A 60 -19.75 -3.79 -2.48
N ASP A 61 -20.48 -3.93 -1.38
CA ASP A 61 -20.85 -2.80 -0.51
C ASP A 61 -19.63 -2.14 0.15
N ALA A 62 -18.64 -2.93 0.57
CA ALA A 62 -17.39 -2.40 1.12
C ALA A 62 -16.62 -1.61 0.06
N LEU A 63 -16.46 -2.16 -1.16
CA LEU A 63 -15.72 -1.45 -2.21
C LEU A 63 -16.44 -0.20 -2.69
N ARG A 64 -17.78 -0.21 -2.73
CA ARG A 64 -18.57 0.99 -3.04
C ARG A 64 -18.34 2.09 -2.00
N ARG A 65 -18.37 1.76 -0.71
CA ARG A 65 -18.05 2.73 0.37
C ARG A 65 -16.64 3.29 0.25
N VAL A 66 -15.66 2.45 -0.11
CA VAL A 66 -14.28 2.88 -0.34
C VAL A 66 -14.18 3.81 -1.55
N GLY A 67 -14.84 3.47 -2.66
CA GLY A 67 -14.87 4.31 -3.86
C GLY A 67 -15.55 5.66 -3.64
N GLU A 68 -16.61 5.70 -2.83
CA GLU A 68 -17.27 6.96 -2.41
C GLU A 68 -16.36 7.82 -1.52
N ALA A 69 -15.49 7.20 -0.72
CA ALA A 69 -14.52 7.91 0.12
C ALA A 69 -13.28 8.39 -0.67
N ASP A 70 -12.89 7.69 -1.74
CA ASP A 70 -11.76 8.05 -2.61
C ASP A 70 -12.19 8.92 -3.80
N VAL A 71 -12.81 10.07 -3.51
CA VAL A 71 -13.36 11.01 -4.50
C VAL A 71 -12.32 11.49 -5.53
N HIS A 72 -11.03 11.46 -5.16
CA HIS A 72 -9.93 11.88 -6.03
C HIS A 72 -9.26 10.74 -6.78
N HIS A 73 -9.77 9.50 -6.67
CA HIS A 73 -9.17 8.31 -7.25
C HIS A 73 -7.66 8.20 -6.93
N ALA A 74 -7.33 8.51 -5.68
CA ALA A 74 -5.96 8.55 -5.20
C ALA A 74 -5.43 7.13 -4.92
N VAL A 75 -6.29 6.18 -4.55
CA VAL A 75 -5.88 4.80 -4.26
C VAL A 75 -5.36 4.15 -5.54
N LEU A 76 -4.13 3.64 -5.48
CA LEU A 76 -3.46 2.92 -6.55
C LEU A 76 -3.70 1.42 -6.43
N ASP A 77 -3.50 0.86 -5.24
CA ASP A 77 -3.68 -0.55 -4.93
C ASP A 77 -3.94 -0.75 -3.43
N SER A 78 -4.73 -1.75 -3.09
CA SER A 78 -4.89 -2.28 -1.74
C SER A 78 -4.44 -3.74 -1.69
N TYR A 79 -3.60 -4.08 -0.73
CA TYR A 79 -3.19 -5.46 -0.43
C TYR A 79 -3.78 -5.86 0.91
N ILE A 80 -4.59 -6.92 0.94
CA ILE A 80 -5.33 -7.32 2.15
C ILE A 80 -5.06 -8.80 2.40
N THR A 81 -4.98 -9.21 3.67
CA THR A 81 -4.92 -10.65 3.98
C THR A 81 -6.18 -11.36 3.48
N ALA A 82 -6.04 -12.59 2.96
CA ALA A 82 -7.13 -13.43 2.44
C ALA A 82 -8.09 -13.97 3.52
N GLY A 83 -8.20 -13.26 4.64
CA GLY A 83 -8.83 -13.69 5.88
C GLY A 83 -8.02 -13.25 7.10
N PRO A 84 -8.58 -13.39 8.31
CA PRO A 84 -7.81 -13.22 9.53
C PRO A 84 -6.82 -14.36 9.72
N VAL A 85 -5.67 -14.06 10.33
CA VAL A 85 -4.72 -15.07 10.80
C VAL A 85 -5.43 -16.01 11.77
N PRO A 86 -5.37 -17.35 11.55
CA PRO A 86 -5.97 -18.33 12.43
C PRO A 86 -5.54 -18.12 13.89
N ASP A 87 -6.46 -18.39 14.82
CA ASP A 87 -6.30 -18.30 16.29
C ASP A 87 -6.08 -16.88 16.85
N ALA A 88 -5.45 -15.97 16.09
CA ALA A 88 -5.25 -14.57 16.49
C ALA A 88 -6.46 -13.69 16.14
N GLY A 89 -7.17 -14.01 15.04
CA GLY A 89 -8.27 -13.20 14.54
C GLY A 89 -7.82 -11.81 14.04
N VAL A 90 -6.56 -11.72 13.56
CA VAL A 90 -5.91 -10.47 13.12
C VAL A 90 -5.89 -10.42 11.60
N ALA A 91 -6.34 -9.33 11.01
CA ALA A 91 -6.24 -9.08 9.57
C ALA A 91 -5.42 -7.80 9.31
N CYS A 92 -4.89 -7.70 8.10
CA CYS A 92 -4.02 -6.60 7.71
C CYS A 92 -4.40 -6.07 6.32
N SER A 93 -4.28 -4.75 6.15
CA SER A 93 -4.38 -4.07 4.86
C SER A 93 -3.20 -3.13 4.65
N VAL A 94 -2.69 -3.05 3.43
CA VAL A 94 -1.67 -2.10 2.98
C VAL A 94 -2.21 -1.36 1.77
N VAL A 95 -2.42 -0.05 1.90
CA VAL A 95 -3.00 0.79 0.84
C VAL A 95 -1.94 1.72 0.28
N PHE A 96 -1.76 1.70 -1.04
CA PHE A 96 -0.94 2.63 -1.79
C PHE A 96 -1.85 3.72 -2.38
N ALA A 97 -1.50 4.98 -2.17
CA ALA A 97 -2.25 6.11 -2.70
C ALA A 97 -1.32 7.20 -3.25
N ALA A 98 -1.68 7.77 -4.40
CA ALA A 98 -1.03 8.94 -4.98
C ALA A 98 -1.39 10.20 -4.19
N VAL A 99 -0.38 10.98 -3.82
CA VAL A 99 -0.56 12.25 -3.12
C VAL A 99 0.00 13.36 -4.00
N PRO A 100 -0.84 14.09 -4.76
CA PRO A 100 -0.39 15.24 -5.50
C PRO A 100 0.08 16.32 -4.54
N VAL A 101 1.23 16.91 -4.83
CA VAL A 101 1.78 18.03 -4.07
C VAL A 101 1.66 19.28 -4.91
N THR A 102 0.95 20.28 -4.41
CA THR A 102 0.80 21.56 -5.09
C THR A 102 2.18 22.16 -5.38
N ARG A 103 2.46 22.41 -6.65
CA ARG A 103 3.68 23.10 -7.07
C ARG A 103 3.59 24.57 -6.68
N SER A 104 4.61 25.01 -5.97
CA SER A 104 4.90 26.40 -5.64
C SER A 104 6.38 26.62 -5.94
N GLU A 105 6.80 27.88 -6.06
CA GLU A 105 8.22 28.23 -6.25
C GLU A 105 9.13 27.69 -5.13
N HIS A 106 8.55 27.28 -4.00
CA HIS A 106 9.23 26.72 -2.83
C HIS A 106 8.91 25.23 -2.60
N SER A 107 8.21 24.57 -3.52
CA SER A 107 7.82 23.16 -3.37
C SER A 107 9.05 22.28 -3.54
N ASP A 108 9.60 21.91 -2.40
CA ASP A 108 10.70 20.96 -2.28
C ASP A 108 10.17 19.75 -1.50
N LEU A 109 10.05 18.61 -2.20
CA LEU A 109 9.62 17.37 -1.58
C LEU A 109 10.55 16.96 -0.43
N ASP A 110 11.84 17.28 -0.51
CA ASP A 110 12.79 16.95 0.55
C ASP A 110 12.51 17.78 1.81
N ARG A 111 12.08 19.04 1.68
CA ARG A 111 11.61 19.83 2.83
C ARG A 111 10.35 19.24 3.47
N LEU A 112 9.41 18.72 2.68
CA LEU A 112 8.22 18.06 3.23
C LEU A 112 8.58 16.80 4.02
N LEU A 113 9.50 15.98 3.49
CA LEU A 113 9.99 14.79 4.19
C LEU A 113 10.79 15.16 5.44
N LEU A 114 11.67 16.16 5.36
CA LEU A 114 12.43 16.67 6.50
C LEU A 114 11.51 17.25 7.60
N ALA A 115 10.45 17.96 7.22
CA ALA A 115 9.46 18.45 8.18
C ALA A 115 8.76 17.31 8.93
N ARG A 116 8.49 16.18 8.24
CA ARG A 116 7.97 14.97 8.90
C ARG A 116 8.97 14.35 9.85
N ILE A 117 10.25 14.31 9.48
CA ILE A 117 11.32 13.83 10.36
C ILE A 117 11.44 14.71 11.61
N ALA A 118 11.39 16.04 11.45
CA ALA A 118 11.36 16.98 12.57
C ALA A 118 10.13 16.77 13.49
N GLY A 119 9.03 16.26 12.93
CA GLY A 119 7.83 15.84 13.65
C GLY A 119 7.87 14.42 14.23
N GLY A 120 9.02 13.73 14.17
CA GLY A 120 9.21 12.40 14.77
C GLY A 120 9.09 11.22 13.80
N ALA A 121 8.93 11.44 12.49
CA ALA A 121 9.00 10.36 11.51
C ALA A 121 10.43 9.83 11.35
N THR A 122 10.56 8.55 11.02
CA THR A 122 11.84 7.88 10.76
C THR A 122 12.18 7.91 9.27
N PRO A 123 13.40 8.29 8.86
CA PRO A 123 13.81 8.21 7.45
C PRO A 123 13.92 6.76 6.99
N THR A 124 13.51 6.48 5.75
CA THR A 124 13.58 5.18 5.09
C THR A 124 13.74 5.34 3.58
N VAL A 125 13.72 4.24 2.83
CA VAL A 125 13.86 4.22 1.36
C VAL A 125 12.82 3.30 0.74
N VAL A 126 12.14 3.79 -0.31
CA VAL A 126 11.16 3.02 -1.08
C VAL A 126 11.48 3.16 -2.57
N GLY A 127 11.66 2.04 -3.28
CA GLY A 127 11.99 2.09 -4.71
C GLY A 127 13.35 2.72 -5.04
N GLY A 128 14.23 2.86 -4.05
CA GLY A 128 15.48 3.60 -4.17
C GLY A 128 15.33 5.12 -4.02
N ASP A 129 14.15 5.61 -3.63
CA ASP A 129 13.88 7.02 -3.40
C ASP A 129 13.71 7.33 -1.90
N PRO A 130 14.02 8.56 -1.46
CA PRO A 130 13.78 9.00 -0.08
C PRO A 130 12.33 8.84 0.35
N ALA A 131 12.15 8.34 1.57
CA ALA A 131 10.85 8.15 2.20
C ALA A 131 10.95 8.39 3.71
N VAL A 132 9.80 8.56 4.36
CA VAL A 132 9.68 8.67 5.82
C VAL A 132 8.54 7.81 6.31
N SER A 133 8.69 7.20 7.48
CA SER A 133 7.70 6.33 8.11
C SER A 133 7.34 6.79 9.52
N TRP A 134 6.08 6.66 9.93
CA TRP A 134 5.65 6.98 11.29
C TRP A 134 4.42 6.16 11.69
N GLU A 135 4.21 6.01 13.00
CA GLU A 135 2.97 5.44 13.53
C GLU A 135 1.85 6.48 13.45
N LEU A 136 0.69 6.06 12.94
CA LEU A 136 -0.53 6.85 12.98
C LEU A 136 -1.28 6.55 14.26
N GLU A 137 -1.83 7.60 14.88
CA GLU A 137 -2.77 7.40 15.97
C GLU A 137 -3.95 6.55 15.47
N SER A 138 -4.35 5.58 16.30
CA SER A 138 -5.55 4.80 16.05
C SER A 138 -6.74 5.76 16.13
N ALA A 139 -7.43 5.96 15.00
CA ALA A 139 -8.75 6.58 15.05
C ALA A 139 -9.66 5.72 15.92
N ALA A 140 -10.58 6.34 16.66
CA ALA A 140 -11.65 5.61 17.33
C ALA A 140 -12.45 4.85 16.27
N SER A 141 -12.46 3.52 16.32
CA SER A 141 -13.21 2.71 15.36
C SER A 141 -14.70 2.84 15.65
N HIS A 142 -15.49 3.22 14.63
CA HIS A 142 -16.95 3.15 14.65
C HIS A 142 -17.47 1.74 14.25
N GLU A 143 -16.57 0.80 14.00
CA GLU A 143 -16.83 -0.56 13.52
C GLU A 143 -16.46 -1.59 14.62
N PRO A 144 -16.95 -2.84 14.57
CA PRO A 144 -16.63 -3.88 15.56
C PRO A 144 -15.14 -4.31 15.57
N GLN A 145 -14.33 -3.75 14.67
CA GLN A 145 -12.90 -4.03 14.57
C GLN A 145 -12.08 -3.05 15.39
N ARG A 146 -11.13 -3.57 16.16
CA ARG A 146 -10.13 -2.79 16.89
C ARG A 146 -8.87 -2.67 16.04
N VAL A 147 -8.43 -1.44 15.77
CA VAL A 147 -7.12 -1.18 15.16
C VAL A 147 -6.04 -1.50 16.21
N LEU A 148 -5.12 -2.39 15.84
CA LEU A 148 -3.99 -2.79 16.68
C LEU A 148 -2.73 -1.98 16.36
N ARG A 149 -2.45 -1.80 15.06
CA ARG A 149 -1.31 -1.03 14.55
C ARG A 149 -1.72 -0.28 13.30
N ARG A 150 -1.15 0.92 13.12
CA ARG A 150 -1.36 1.70 11.91
C ARG A 150 -0.09 2.49 11.63
N ARG A 151 0.55 2.19 10.51
CA ARG A 151 1.84 2.79 10.13
C ARG A 151 1.72 3.42 8.76
N ALA A 152 2.21 4.63 8.61
CA ALA A 152 2.23 5.35 7.33
C ALA A 152 3.66 5.51 6.83
N VAL A 153 3.80 5.46 5.51
CA VAL A 153 5.01 5.83 4.79
C VAL A 153 4.65 6.83 3.72
N LEU A 154 5.47 7.87 3.60
CA LEU A 154 5.38 8.85 2.52
C LEU A 154 6.69 8.80 1.75
N ALA A 155 6.62 8.45 0.47
CA ALA A 155 7.79 8.24 -0.38
C ALA A 155 7.74 9.08 -1.64
N ARG A 156 8.94 9.49 -2.12
CA ARG A 156 9.08 10.11 -3.44
C ARG A 156 8.84 9.09 -4.55
N VAL A 157 8.31 9.57 -5.66
CA VAL A 157 8.20 8.79 -6.90
C VAL A 157 9.33 9.20 -7.84
N ALA A 158 10.05 8.22 -8.40
CA ALA A 158 11.19 8.48 -9.29
C ALA A 158 10.84 9.48 -10.40
N GLY A 159 11.64 10.55 -10.54
CA GLY A 159 11.48 11.56 -11.58
C GLY A 159 10.28 12.51 -11.42
N HIS A 160 9.58 12.48 -10.28
CA HIS A 160 8.50 13.41 -9.95
C HIS A 160 8.87 14.35 -8.80
N ASP A 161 8.49 15.61 -8.96
CA ASP A 161 8.69 16.73 -8.03
C ASP A 161 7.36 17.25 -7.42
N HIS A 162 6.23 16.69 -7.85
CA HIS A 162 4.87 17.13 -7.49
C HIS A 162 3.97 15.95 -7.12
N LEU A 163 4.56 14.78 -6.87
CA LEU A 163 3.86 13.55 -6.60
C LEU A 163 4.63 12.76 -5.54
N LEU A 164 3.91 12.39 -4.49
CA LEU A 164 4.36 11.43 -3.50
C LEU A 164 3.45 10.20 -3.55
N VAL A 165 3.92 9.08 -3.00
CA VAL A 165 3.06 7.95 -2.68
C VAL A 165 2.93 7.84 -1.16
N SER A 166 1.69 7.74 -0.69
CA SER A 166 1.36 7.35 0.68
C SER A 166 1.13 5.85 0.70
N ILE A 167 1.76 5.16 1.64
CA ILE A 167 1.60 3.72 1.84
C ILE A 167 1.22 3.50 3.29
N VAL A 168 0.01 3.00 3.54
CA VAL A 168 -0.53 2.87 4.89
C VAL A 168 -0.82 1.41 5.20
N LEU A 169 -0.14 0.90 6.22
CA LEU A 169 -0.47 -0.34 6.89
C LEU A 169 -1.56 -0.08 7.94
N THR A 170 -2.60 -0.91 7.94
CA THR A 170 -3.59 -0.97 9.02
C THR A 170 -3.80 -2.43 9.42
N VAL A 171 -3.51 -2.73 10.68
CA VAL A 171 -3.71 -4.05 11.29
C VAL A 171 -4.89 -3.97 12.24
N VAL A 172 -5.85 -4.86 12.05
CA VAL A 172 -7.10 -4.89 12.83
C VAL A 172 -7.30 -6.27 13.44
N ALA A 173 -8.04 -6.32 14.54
CA ALA A 173 -8.57 -7.56 15.07
C ALA A 173 -10.05 -7.40 15.40
N ASP A 174 -10.78 -8.50 15.35
CA ASP A 174 -12.16 -8.55 15.84
C ASP A 174 -12.17 -8.28 17.36
N ALA A 175 -12.85 -7.21 17.79
CA ALA A 175 -12.93 -6.83 19.18
C ALA A 175 -13.75 -7.81 20.04
N THR A 176 -14.63 -8.60 19.41
CA THR A 176 -15.53 -9.56 20.09
C THR A 176 -14.83 -10.87 20.42
N GLN A 177 -13.80 -11.23 19.66
CA GLN A 177 -13.01 -12.42 19.89
C GLN A 177 -11.88 -12.13 20.87
N ARG A 178 -11.48 -13.11 21.68
CA ARG A 178 -10.22 -13.07 22.45
C ARG A 178 -9.23 -13.98 21.73
N GLY A 179 -8.30 -13.38 21.00
CA GLY A 179 -7.16 -14.09 20.42
C GLY A 179 -5.94 -13.87 21.30
N GLU A 180 -5.25 -14.96 21.66
CA GLU A 180 -3.90 -14.89 22.23
C GLU A 180 -2.92 -14.43 21.14
N GLY A 181 -1.81 -13.79 21.52
CA GLY A 181 -0.76 -13.45 20.56
C GLY A 181 -1.06 -12.28 19.60
N ARG A 182 -2.19 -11.57 19.77
CA ARG A 182 -2.60 -10.49 18.85
C ARG A 182 -1.58 -9.36 18.71
N GLY A 183 -0.89 -9.03 19.80
CA GLY A 183 0.13 -7.99 19.81
C GLY A 183 1.33 -8.42 18.97
N GLU A 184 1.81 -9.64 19.20
CA GLU A 184 2.93 -10.26 18.50
C GLU A 184 2.64 -10.41 17.00
N VAL A 185 1.44 -10.87 16.65
CA VAL A 185 1.01 -10.97 15.24
C VAL A 185 0.92 -9.58 14.59
N ALA A 186 0.46 -8.56 15.32
CA ALA A 186 0.41 -7.21 14.79
C ALA A 186 1.81 -6.62 14.56
N GLU A 187 2.77 -6.87 15.45
CA GLU A 187 4.18 -6.49 15.24
C GLU A 187 4.79 -7.26 14.05
N ALA A 188 4.52 -8.55 13.91
CA ALA A 188 4.97 -9.33 12.77
C ALA A 188 4.44 -8.77 11.43
N PHE A 189 3.21 -8.23 11.41
CA PHE A 189 2.70 -7.52 10.23
C PHE A 189 3.41 -6.19 9.96
N VAL A 190 3.86 -5.48 10.99
CA VAL A 190 4.68 -4.27 10.83
C VAL A 190 6.03 -4.64 10.21
N GLU A 191 6.71 -5.67 10.73
CA GLU A 191 7.98 -6.17 10.17
C GLU A 191 7.81 -6.64 8.72
N LEU A 192 6.74 -7.39 8.43
CA LEU A 192 6.42 -7.83 7.07
C LEU A 192 6.18 -6.65 6.13
N PHE A 193 5.46 -5.62 6.59
CA PHE A 193 5.23 -4.41 5.83
C PHE A 193 6.54 -3.69 5.50
N GLU A 194 7.45 -3.54 6.46
CA GLU A 194 8.77 -2.96 6.22
C GLU A 194 9.57 -3.78 5.20
N ALA A 195 9.53 -5.11 5.30
CA ALA A 195 10.14 -5.99 4.32
C ALA A 195 9.54 -5.80 2.91
N MET A 196 8.20 -5.72 2.80
CA MET A 196 7.51 -5.46 1.52
C MET A 196 7.97 -4.15 0.88
N LEU A 197 8.12 -3.07 1.66
CA LEU A 197 8.57 -1.76 1.15
C LEU A 197 9.95 -1.82 0.50
N THR A 198 10.85 -2.68 1.00
CA THR A 198 12.19 -2.87 0.40
C THR A 198 12.14 -3.49 -1.00
N THR A 199 11.02 -4.11 -1.37
CA THR A 199 10.82 -4.78 -2.66
C THR A 199 10.17 -3.89 -3.72
N VAL A 200 9.70 -2.70 -3.32
CA VAL A 200 9.08 -1.74 -4.26
C VAL A 200 10.08 -1.35 -5.33
N ARG A 201 9.65 -1.34 -6.59
CA ARG A 201 10.45 -0.86 -7.71
C ARG A 201 9.61 0.00 -8.65
N TRP A 202 10.14 1.14 -9.05
CA TRP A 202 9.52 2.03 -10.03
C TRP A 202 9.72 1.53 -11.45
N ARG A 203 8.70 1.75 -12.29
CA ARG A 203 8.74 1.46 -13.72
C ARG A 203 8.30 2.67 -14.52
N ASP A 204 8.94 2.88 -15.66
CA ASP A 204 8.55 3.95 -16.59
C ASP A 204 7.25 3.61 -17.36
N ASP A 205 6.84 4.53 -18.22
CA ASP A 205 5.66 4.42 -19.09
C ASP A 205 5.73 3.26 -20.10
N ARG A 206 6.92 2.69 -20.30
CA ARG A 206 7.17 1.51 -21.14
C ARG A 206 7.30 0.22 -20.32
N GLY A 207 7.07 0.29 -19.00
CA GLY A 207 7.18 -0.84 -18.10
C GLY A 207 8.62 -1.27 -17.77
N ARG A 208 9.62 -0.46 -18.13
CA ARG A 208 11.03 -0.74 -17.84
C ARG A 208 11.35 -0.39 -16.40
N LEU A 209 12.19 -1.20 -15.75
CA LEU A 209 12.61 -0.97 -14.37
C LEU A 209 13.54 0.25 -14.29
N ILE A 210 13.19 1.24 -13.48
CA ILE A 210 14.06 2.38 -13.21
C ILE A 210 15.10 1.93 -12.17
N THR A 211 16.38 2.07 -12.50
CA THR A 211 17.48 1.61 -11.64
C THR A 211 18.66 2.58 -11.64
N GLU A 212 19.45 2.54 -10.56
CA GLU A 212 20.74 3.23 -10.49
C GLU A 212 21.90 2.35 -10.98
N ARG A 213 21.64 1.07 -11.28
CA ARG A 213 22.67 0.17 -11.78
C ARG A 213 23.10 0.61 -13.19
N PRO A 214 24.41 0.50 -13.52
CA PRO A 214 24.88 0.64 -14.88
C PRO A 214 24.10 -0.31 -15.80
N ILE A 215 23.60 0.21 -16.92
CA ILE A 215 22.96 -0.59 -17.95
C ILE A 215 24.03 -0.79 -19.02
N GLU A 216 24.55 -2.02 -19.11
CA GLU A 216 25.43 -2.47 -20.20
C GLU A 216 24.63 -2.80 -21.46
#